data_AF-A0A5N3USL4-F1
#
_entry.id   AF-A0A5N3USL4-F1
#
_cell.length_a   1.000
_cell.length_b   1.000
_cell.length_c   1.000
_cell.angle_alpha   90.00
_cell.angle_beta   90.00
_cell.angle_gamma   90.00
#
_symmetry.space_group_name_H-M   'P 1'
#
loop_
_entity.id
_entity.type
_entity.pdbx_description
1 polymer ?
#
loop_
_entity_poly.entity_id
_entity_poly.type
_entity_poly.pdbx_seq_one_letter_code
_entity_poly.pdbx_strand_id
1 'polypeptide(L)'
;AEQDGSAMAKRRFFQYFDQLRQLRMWKMQLLDENHLFIKYTSEDVVTLRVTDPSQASFFVVYNMVTTEVIAVFENTSDELLELFENFCDLFRNATLHSEVQFPCSASSNNFARQIQRRFKDTIVNAKYGGHTEAVRRLLGQLPISAQSYSGSPYLDLSLFSYDDKWVSVMERPKTCGDHPIRFYARDSGLLKFEIQAGLLGRPINHTVRRLVAFTFHPFEPFAISVQRTNAEYVVNFHMRHCCT
;
A
#
# COMPACT_ATOMS: atom_id res chain seq x y z
N ALA A 1 -4.16 -2.99 31.77
CA ALA A 1 -4.86 -2.77 33.06
C ALA A 1 -4.39 -3.77 34.13
N GLU A 2 -4.34 -5.06 33.82
CA GLU A 2 -3.82 -6.06 34.77
C GLU A 2 -2.29 -5.96 34.96
N GLN A 3 -1.52 -5.87 33.87
CA GLN A 3 -0.06 -5.70 33.94
C GLN A 3 0.37 -4.41 34.67
N ASP A 4 -0.29 -3.28 34.38
CA ASP A 4 -0.02 -2.00 35.06
C ASP A 4 -0.50 -1.99 36.52
N GLY A 5 -1.50 -2.80 36.86
CA GLY A 5 -2.02 -2.94 38.23
C GLY A 5 -2.71 -1.70 38.83
N SER A 6 -2.57 -0.52 38.20
CA SER A 6 -3.04 0.75 38.74
C SER A 6 -4.57 0.87 38.73
N ALA A 7 -5.13 1.51 39.78
CA ALA A 7 -6.56 1.78 39.86
C ALA A 7 -7.05 2.68 38.71
N MET A 8 -6.19 3.59 38.24
CA MET A 8 -6.47 4.45 37.08
C MET A 8 -6.59 3.66 35.79
N ALA A 9 -5.68 2.72 35.52
CA ALA A 9 -5.76 1.91 34.30
C ALA A 9 -6.99 0.99 34.29
N LYS A 10 -7.36 0.42 35.45
CA LYS A 10 -8.60 -0.36 35.57
C LYS A 10 -9.82 0.52 35.31
N ARG A 11 -9.90 1.71 35.90
CA ARG A 11 -11.00 2.66 35.65
C ARG A 11 -11.10 3.06 34.18
N ARG A 12 -9.97 3.38 33.55
CA ARG A 12 -9.92 3.74 32.12
C ARG A 12 -10.38 2.58 31.24
N PHE A 13 -9.96 1.35 31.53
CA PHE A 13 -10.43 0.17 30.82
C PHE A 13 -11.95 0.02 30.91
N PHE A 14 -12.52 0.07 32.12
CA PHE A 14 -13.96 -0.05 32.30
C PHE A 14 -14.75 1.10 31.67
N GLN A 15 -14.17 2.31 31.63
CA GLN A 15 -14.76 3.46 30.93
C GLN A 15 -14.95 3.21 29.43
N TYR A 16 -14.02 2.49 28.79
CA TYR A 16 -14.05 2.19 27.36
C TYR A 16 -14.51 0.77 27.03
N PHE A 17 -14.91 -0.03 28.03
CA PHE A 17 -15.18 -1.45 27.85
C PHE A 17 -16.26 -1.73 26.80
N ASP A 18 -17.37 -1.00 26.83
CA ASP A 18 -18.46 -1.18 25.86
C ASP A 18 -18.01 -0.84 24.44
N GLN A 19 -17.13 0.15 24.27
CA GLN A 19 -16.56 0.51 22.96
C GLN A 19 -15.65 -0.61 22.45
N LEU A 20 -14.79 -1.16 23.33
CA LEU A 20 -13.93 -2.30 23.00
C LEU A 20 -14.75 -3.54 22.62
N ARG A 21 -15.86 -3.80 23.32
CA ARG A 21 -16.77 -4.93 23.05
C ARG A 21 -17.46 -4.82 21.67
N GLN A 22 -17.64 -3.62 21.16
CA GLN A 22 -18.26 -3.36 19.86
C GLN A 22 -17.29 -3.50 18.69
N LEU A 23 -15.99 -3.63 18.95
CA LEU A 23 -15.01 -3.82 17.89
C LEU A 23 -15.23 -5.13 17.13
N ARG A 24 -14.95 -5.09 15.83
CA ARG A 24 -15.01 -6.21 14.90
C ARG A 24 -13.72 -6.27 14.11
N MET A 25 -13.29 -7.48 13.77
CA MET A 25 -12.17 -7.68 12.85
C MET A 25 -12.54 -7.14 11.48
N TRP A 26 -11.76 -6.17 10.98
CA TRP A 26 -11.93 -5.59 9.64
C TRP A 26 -11.04 -6.28 8.62
N LYS A 27 -9.75 -6.42 8.94
CA LYS A 27 -8.73 -7.06 8.08
C LYS A 27 -7.70 -7.76 8.97
N MET A 28 -7.06 -8.76 8.40
CA MET A 28 -5.89 -9.41 8.99
C MET A 28 -4.84 -9.70 7.92
N GLN A 29 -3.59 -9.82 8.34
CA GLN A 29 -2.49 -10.38 7.55
C GLN A 29 -1.61 -11.26 8.44
N LEU A 30 -0.83 -12.15 7.84
CA LEU A 30 0.26 -12.84 8.53
C LEU A 30 1.48 -11.90 8.61
N LEU A 31 2.15 -11.84 9.76
CA LEU A 31 3.48 -11.25 9.86
C LEU A 31 4.56 -12.30 9.60
N ASP A 32 4.32 -13.51 10.09
CA ASP A 32 5.14 -14.71 9.90
C ASP A 32 4.27 -15.97 10.05
N GLU A 33 4.90 -17.12 10.23
CA GLU A 33 4.25 -18.43 10.38
C GLU A 33 3.32 -18.53 11.61
N ASN A 34 3.58 -17.74 12.66
CA ASN A 34 2.93 -17.87 13.96
C ASN A 34 2.12 -16.64 14.37
N HIS A 35 2.36 -15.48 13.76
CA HIS A 35 1.79 -14.20 14.19
C HIS A 35 0.83 -13.60 13.17
N LEU A 36 -0.38 -13.28 13.65
CA LEU A 36 -1.37 -12.50 12.92
C LEU A 36 -1.27 -11.02 13.31
N PHE A 37 -1.40 -10.16 12.31
CA PHE A 37 -1.62 -8.74 12.48
C PHE A 37 -3.04 -8.38 12.08
N ILE A 38 -3.84 -7.98 13.06
CA ILE A 38 -5.29 -7.85 12.96
C ILE A 38 -5.67 -6.41 13.19
N LYS A 39 -6.53 -5.85 12.33
CA LYS A 39 -7.14 -4.55 12.54
C LYS A 39 -8.58 -4.69 13.01
N TYR A 40 -8.86 -4.12 14.16
CA TYR A 40 -10.18 -4.01 14.76
C TYR A 40 -10.73 -2.61 14.58
N THR A 41 -12.03 -2.50 14.27
CA THR A 41 -12.74 -1.22 14.14
C THR A 41 -14.23 -1.42 14.43
N SER A 42 -15.04 -0.37 14.32
CA SER A 42 -16.47 -0.46 14.60
C SER A 42 -17.21 -1.32 13.56
N GLU A 43 -18.35 -1.87 13.98
CA GLU A 43 -19.21 -2.70 13.13
C GLU A 43 -19.72 -1.98 11.88
N ASP A 44 -20.05 -0.69 12.00
CA ASP A 44 -20.51 0.12 10.87
C ASP A 44 -19.46 0.28 9.78
N VAL A 45 -18.20 0.33 10.20
CA VAL A 45 -17.05 0.41 9.31
C VAL A 45 -16.93 -0.98 8.64
N VAL A 46 -16.87 -2.08 9.41
CA VAL A 46 -16.76 -3.45 8.84
C VAL A 46 -17.89 -3.80 7.86
N THR A 47 -19.11 -3.34 8.13
CA THR A 47 -20.30 -3.57 7.29
C THR A 47 -20.45 -2.57 6.15
N LEU A 48 -19.44 -1.69 5.95
CA LEU A 48 -19.40 -0.65 4.92
C LEU A 48 -20.57 0.35 4.98
N ARG A 49 -21.24 0.45 6.13
CA ARG A 49 -22.28 1.47 6.39
C ARG A 49 -21.66 2.86 6.52
N VAL A 50 -20.42 2.91 7.02
CA VAL A 50 -19.62 4.13 7.12
C VAL A 50 -18.28 3.90 6.41
N THR A 51 -17.98 4.77 5.45
CA THR A 51 -16.70 4.76 4.74
C THR A 51 -15.65 5.66 5.38
N ASP A 52 -16.01 6.41 6.44
CA ASP A 52 -15.10 7.35 7.09
C ASP A 52 -14.07 6.62 7.96
N PRO A 53 -12.77 6.66 7.61
CA PRO A 53 -11.70 6.04 8.39
C PRO A 53 -11.34 6.82 9.68
N SER A 54 -12.05 7.92 10.00
CA SER A 54 -11.82 8.72 11.20
C SER A 54 -12.13 8.00 12.52
N GLN A 55 -12.80 6.84 12.46
CA GLN A 55 -13.15 6.05 13.62
C GLN A 55 -11.91 5.46 14.32
N ALA A 56 -12.01 5.34 15.65
CA ALA A 56 -10.99 4.67 16.43
C ALA A 56 -10.82 3.23 15.94
N SER A 57 -9.57 2.82 15.74
CA SER A 57 -9.24 1.44 15.38
C SER A 57 -8.00 0.99 16.11
N PHE A 58 -7.90 -0.31 16.31
CA PHE A 58 -6.80 -0.95 17.01
C PHE A 58 -6.13 -1.96 16.10
N PHE A 59 -4.82 -2.03 16.19
CA PHE A 59 -4.00 -3.06 15.58
C PHE A 59 -3.55 -4.02 16.66
N VAL A 60 -3.70 -5.31 16.42
CA VAL A 60 -3.41 -6.37 17.41
C VAL A 60 -2.45 -7.37 16.78
N VAL A 61 -1.36 -7.66 17.49
CA VAL A 61 -0.45 -8.76 17.17
C VAL A 61 -0.87 -9.96 18.00
N TYR A 62 -1.29 -11.04 17.35
CA TYR A 62 -1.80 -12.25 17.98
C TYR A 62 -0.94 -13.46 17.61
N ASN A 63 -0.48 -14.21 18.61
CA ASN A 63 0.22 -15.46 18.40
C ASN A 63 -0.79 -16.60 18.25
N MET A 64 -0.81 -17.24 17.08
CA MET A 64 -1.73 -18.34 16.78
C MET A 64 -1.39 -19.64 17.52
N VAL A 65 -0.13 -19.81 17.94
CA VAL A 65 0.35 -21.02 18.63
C VAL A 65 0.07 -20.93 20.13
N THR A 66 0.47 -19.84 20.79
CA THR A 66 0.25 -19.64 22.23
C THR A 66 -1.14 -19.13 22.56
N THR A 67 -1.88 -18.65 21.55
CA THR A 67 -3.19 -18.01 21.67
C THR A 67 -3.20 -16.69 22.45
N GLU A 68 -2.06 -15.99 22.47
CA GLU A 68 -1.86 -14.77 23.25
C GLU A 68 -1.84 -13.50 22.39
N VAL A 69 -2.30 -12.40 22.99
CA VAL A 69 -2.13 -11.05 22.44
C VAL A 69 -0.77 -10.52 22.86
N ILE A 70 0.11 -10.30 21.89
CA ILE A 70 1.48 -9.80 22.12
C ILE A 70 1.49 -8.28 22.26
N ALA A 71 0.78 -7.58 21.37
CA ALA A 71 0.79 -6.13 21.32
C ALA A 71 -0.55 -5.58 20.82
N VAL A 72 -0.91 -4.39 21.31
CA VAL A 72 -2.10 -3.64 20.89
C VAL A 72 -1.68 -2.19 20.64
N PHE A 73 -1.96 -1.68 19.45
CA PHE A 73 -1.66 -0.31 19.04
C PHE A 73 -2.94 0.41 18.64
N GLU A 74 -3.08 1.67 19.05
CA GLU A 74 -4.10 2.55 18.49
C GLU A 74 -3.73 2.95 17.05
N ASN A 75 -4.71 3.33 16.24
CA ASN A 75 -4.46 3.84 14.90
C ASN A 75 -3.77 5.21 14.84
N THR A 76 -3.42 5.76 15.99
CA THR A 76 -2.60 6.96 16.16
C THR A 76 -1.26 6.66 16.84
N SER A 77 -0.84 5.40 16.88
CA SER A 77 0.42 4.98 17.51
C SER A 77 1.63 5.39 16.69
N ASP A 78 2.48 6.23 17.26
CA ASP A 78 3.78 6.60 16.69
C ASP A 78 4.75 5.41 16.64
N GLU A 79 4.70 4.54 17.64
CA GLU A 79 5.53 3.33 17.69
C GLU A 79 5.24 2.40 16.52
N LEU A 80 3.96 2.10 16.26
CA LEU A 80 3.57 1.29 15.12
C LEU A 80 3.92 1.97 13.80
N LEU A 81 3.82 3.30 13.73
CA LEU A 81 4.24 4.04 12.55
C LEU A 81 5.74 3.87 12.31
N GLU A 82 6.57 4.06 13.33
CA GLU A 82 8.02 3.88 13.24
C GLU A 82 8.40 2.47 12.76
N LEU A 83 7.75 1.43 13.33
CA LEU A 83 7.93 0.05 12.87
C LEU A 83 7.54 -0.10 11.40
N PHE A 84 6.43 0.49 10.98
CA PHE A 84 5.97 0.41 9.60
C PHE A 84 6.90 1.16 8.62
N GLU A 85 7.41 2.34 8.97
CA GLU A 85 8.30 3.12 8.09
C GLU A 85 9.67 2.44 7.94
N ASN A 86 10.18 1.82 9.00
CA ASN A 86 11.50 1.19 9.02
C ASN A 86 11.51 -0.26 8.53
N PHE A 87 10.39 -0.98 8.66
CA PHE A 87 10.29 -2.41 8.33
C PHE A 87 9.15 -2.74 7.36
N CYS A 88 8.76 -1.79 6.51
CA CYS A 88 7.64 -1.89 5.57
C CYS A 88 7.64 -3.19 4.74
N ASP A 89 8.81 -3.66 4.32
CA ASP A 89 8.94 -4.88 3.51
C ASP A 89 8.46 -6.14 4.22
N LEU A 90 8.61 -6.22 5.55
CA LEU A 90 8.11 -7.35 6.36
C LEU A 90 6.58 -7.39 6.36
N PHE A 91 5.90 -6.24 6.24
CA PHE A 91 4.44 -6.19 6.13
C PHE A 91 3.93 -6.55 4.73
N ARG A 92 4.77 -6.42 3.70
CA ARG A 92 4.39 -6.67 2.30
C ARG A 92 4.62 -8.12 1.87
N ASN A 93 5.17 -8.95 2.76
CA ASN A 93 5.49 -10.35 2.54
C ASN A 93 6.15 -10.56 1.17
N ALA A 94 7.23 -9.81 0.94
CA ALA A 94 7.95 -9.78 -0.33
C ALA A 94 8.51 -11.18 -0.61
N THR A 95 7.77 -11.97 -1.38
CA THR A 95 8.21 -13.14 -2.15
C THR A 95 9.32 -13.97 -1.48
N LEU A 96 9.09 -14.52 -0.28
CA LEU A 96 10.05 -15.36 0.47
C LEU A 96 10.72 -16.47 -0.36
N HIS A 97 10.11 -16.88 -1.48
CA HIS A 97 10.58 -17.95 -2.36
C HIS A 97 11.20 -17.49 -3.68
N SER A 98 11.42 -16.18 -3.89
CA SER A 98 12.12 -15.66 -5.07
C SER A 98 13.58 -15.36 -4.74
N GLU A 99 14.52 -15.91 -5.52
CA GLU A 99 15.97 -15.66 -5.38
C GLU A 99 16.34 -14.19 -5.65
N VAL A 100 15.54 -13.51 -6.47
CA VAL A 100 15.72 -12.10 -6.80
C VAL A 100 14.50 -11.35 -6.30
N GLN A 101 14.71 -10.52 -5.29
CA GLN A 101 13.70 -9.60 -4.78
C GLN A 101 14.22 -8.18 -4.98
N PHE A 102 13.46 -7.36 -5.71
CA PHE A 102 13.71 -5.92 -5.80
C PHE A 102 12.64 -5.18 -4.98
N PRO A 103 12.65 -5.28 -3.63
CA PRO A 103 11.67 -4.58 -2.82
C PRO A 103 11.83 -3.09 -3.03
N CYS A 104 10.77 -2.42 -3.48
CA CYS A 104 10.73 -0.98 -3.62
C CYS A 104 9.72 -0.40 -2.62
N SER A 105 10.18 -0.20 -1.38
CA SER A 105 9.40 0.40 -0.30
C SER A 105 10.18 1.51 0.40
N ALA A 106 9.54 2.21 1.34
CA ALA A 106 10.21 3.25 2.11
C ALA A 106 11.31 2.71 3.05
N SER A 107 11.27 1.42 3.41
CA SER A 107 12.33 0.81 4.22
C SER A 107 13.56 0.48 3.36
N SER A 108 13.38 -0.05 2.15
CA SER A 108 14.48 -0.53 1.29
C SER A 108 14.99 0.48 0.25
N ASN A 109 14.19 1.48 -0.13
CA ASN A 109 14.50 2.36 -1.27
C ASN A 109 14.45 3.85 -0.87
N ASN A 110 15.55 4.58 -1.11
CA ASN A 110 15.68 6.00 -0.75
C ASN A 110 14.68 6.91 -1.47
N PHE A 111 14.36 6.64 -2.74
CA PHE A 111 13.40 7.42 -3.51
C PHE A 111 11.96 7.16 -3.01
N ALA A 112 11.61 5.89 -2.76
CA ALA A 112 10.34 5.53 -2.16
C ALA A 112 10.18 6.17 -0.76
N ARG A 113 11.25 6.17 0.05
CA ARG A 113 11.29 6.82 1.36
C ARG A 113 11.05 8.33 1.24
N GLN A 114 11.66 8.99 0.25
CA GLN A 114 11.45 10.40 0.02
C GLN A 114 10.01 10.71 -0.41
N ILE A 115 9.40 9.88 -1.26
CA ILE A 115 7.98 10.01 -1.66
C ILE A 115 7.08 9.89 -0.43
N GLN A 116 7.31 8.89 0.42
CA GLN A 116 6.53 8.71 1.66
C GLN A 116 6.68 9.89 2.62
N ARG A 117 7.90 10.41 2.81
CA ARG A 117 8.14 11.60 3.64
C ARG A 117 7.39 12.82 3.11
N ARG A 118 7.47 13.09 1.81
CA ARG A 118 6.72 14.20 1.19
C ARG A 118 5.21 14.02 1.34
N PHE A 119 4.71 12.78 1.22
CA PHE A 119 3.30 12.48 1.45
C PHE A 119 2.89 12.75 2.91
N LYS A 120 3.71 12.33 3.88
CA LYS A 120 3.53 12.62 5.31
C LYS A 120 3.50 14.14 5.55
N ASP A 121 4.49 14.86 5.04
CA ASP A 121 4.59 16.33 5.18
C ASP A 121 3.38 17.05 4.56
N THR A 122 2.87 16.55 3.43
CA THR A 122 1.68 17.11 2.78
C THR A 122 0.45 16.98 3.68
N ILE A 123 0.28 15.85 4.37
CA ILE A 123 -0.83 15.64 5.31
C ILE A 123 -0.66 16.51 6.55
N VAL A 124 0.56 16.59 7.10
CA VAL A 124 0.84 17.40 8.29
C VAL A 124 0.51 18.86 8.05
N ASN A 125 0.87 19.40 6.88
CA ASN A 125 0.70 20.82 6.54
C ASN A 125 -0.67 21.15 5.93
N ALA A 126 -1.54 20.17 5.68
CA ALA A 126 -2.87 20.39 5.10
C ALA A 126 -3.84 21.06 6.09
N LYS A 127 -4.86 21.75 5.56
CA LYS A 127 -5.97 22.29 6.37
C LYS A 127 -6.73 21.12 7.01
N TYR A 128 -6.91 21.14 8.34
CA TYR A 128 -7.41 20.02 9.14
C TYR A 128 -6.50 18.77 9.16
N GLY A 129 -5.24 18.94 8.78
CA GLY A 129 -4.21 17.93 8.91
C GLY A 129 -3.57 17.91 10.31
N GLY A 130 -2.31 17.53 10.35
CA GLY A 130 -1.50 17.45 11.57
C GLY A 130 -0.82 16.09 11.74
N HIS A 131 0.03 15.99 12.76
CA HIS A 131 0.82 14.79 13.01
C HIS A 131 -0.05 13.54 13.25
N THR A 132 -1.05 13.66 14.13
CA THR A 132 -1.97 12.56 14.44
C THR A 132 -2.74 12.07 13.21
N GLU A 133 -3.17 12.97 12.33
CA GLU A 133 -3.88 12.61 11.10
C GLU A 133 -2.92 11.98 10.08
N ALA A 134 -1.68 12.44 10.00
CA ALA A 134 -0.65 11.82 9.17
C ALA A 134 -0.36 10.38 9.63
N VAL A 135 -0.19 10.15 10.94
CA VAL A 135 -0.01 8.81 11.53
C VAL A 135 -1.20 7.92 11.19
N ARG A 136 -2.41 8.39 11.45
CA ARG A 136 -3.64 7.66 11.15
C ARG A 136 -3.75 7.27 9.68
N ARG A 137 -3.45 8.20 8.77
CA ARG A 137 -3.56 7.98 7.33
C ARG A 137 -2.49 7.04 6.79
N LEU A 138 -1.27 7.11 7.33
CA LEU A 138 -0.19 6.18 6.99
C LEU A 138 -0.50 4.76 7.48
N LEU A 139 -0.89 4.60 8.75
CA LEU A 139 -1.31 3.32 9.33
C LEU A 139 -2.62 2.79 8.73
N GLY A 140 -3.45 3.65 8.13
CA GLY A 140 -4.65 3.26 7.40
C GLY A 140 -4.39 2.29 6.24
N GLN A 141 -3.16 2.22 5.73
CA GLN A 141 -2.74 1.26 4.71
C GLN A 141 -2.68 -0.18 5.23
N LEU A 142 -2.52 -0.36 6.53
CA LEU A 142 -2.44 -1.66 7.18
C LEU A 142 -3.83 -2.21 7.52
N PRO A 143 -4.01 -3.55 7.48
CA PRO A 143 -3.11 -4.56 6.94
C PRO A 143 -3.00 -4.48 5.40
N ILE A 144 -1.82 -4.78 4.88
CA ILE A 144 -1.47 -4.82 3.47
C ILE A 144 -1.76 -6.22 2.89
N SER A 145 -2.32 -6.24 1.69
CA SER A 145 -2.41 -7.46 0.89
C SER A 145 -1.05 -7.75 0.24
N ALA A 146 -0.47 -8.90 0.58
CA ALA A 146 0.83 -9.36 0.05
C ALA A 146 0.85 -9.45 -1.48
N GLN A 147 -0.30 -9.78 -2.11
CA GLN A 147 -0.42 -9.92 -3.57
C GLN A 147 -0.63 -8.58 -4.29
N SER A 148 -0.65 -7.46 -3.58
CA SER A 148 -0.97 -6.16 -4.18
C SER A 148 0.25 -5.36 -4.64
N TYR A 149 1.47 -5.90 -4.52
CA TYR A 149 2.70 -5.22 -4.89
C TYR A 149 3.52 -6.07 -5.87
N SER A 150 3.95 -5.46 -6.97
CA SER A 150 4.84 -6.07 -7.95
C SER A 150 6.29 -5.99 -7.48
N GLY A 151 7.02 -7.12 -7.55
CA GLY A 151 8.46 -7.19 -7.32
C GLY A 151 9.33 -6.93 -8.57
N SER A 152 8.72 -6.46 -9.67
CA SER A 152 9.42 -6.29 -10.94
C SER A 152 10.46 -5.16 -10.91
N PRO A 153 11.68 -5.37 -11.46
CA PRO A 153 12.73 -4.35 -11.52
C PRO A 153 12.34 -3.14 -12.38
N TYR A 154 11.34 -3.27 -13.25
CA TYR A 154 10.79 -2.17 -14.05
C TYR A 154 10.15 -1.07 -13.21
N LEU A 155 9.71 -1.42 -11.99
CA LEU A 155 9.07 -0.52 -11.04
C LEU A 155 10.00 -0.17 -9.87
N ASP A 156 11.29 -0.53 -9.96
CA ASP A 156 12.26 -0.13 -8.95
C ASP A 156 12.65 1.35 -9.14
N LEU A 157 12.31 2.16 -8.14
CA LEU A 157 12.59 3.59 -8.15
C LEU A 157 14.08 3.93 -8.06
N SER A 158 14.93 2.96 -7.68
CA SER A 158 16.39 3.10 -7.69
C SER A 158 16.97 2.98 -9.10
N LEU A 159 16.31 2.23 -9.98
CA LEU A 159 16.70 2.03 -11.37
C LEU A 159 16.07 3.07 -12.29
N PHE A 160 14.78 3.34 -12.08
CA PHE A 160 13.99 4.18 -12.99
C PHE A 160 13.29 5.35 -12.27
N SER A 161 13.24 6.49 -12.96
CA SER A 161 12.38 7.61 -12.65
C SER A 161 11.18 7.59 -13.59
N TYR A 162 9.99 7.47 -13.04
CA TYR A 162 8.71 7.50 -13.75
C TYR A 162 7.65 8.19 -12.87
N ASP A 163 6.52 8.57 -13.47
CA ASP A 163 5.42 9.21 -12.77
C ASP A 163 4.47 8.16 -12.17
N ASP A 164 4.43 8.10 -10.83
CA ASP A 164 3.71 7.09 -10.06
C ASP A 164 2.17 7.20 -10.15
N LYS A 165 1.70 8.33 -10.67
CA LYS A 165 0.29 8.58 -10.99
C LYS A 165 -0.21 7.64 -12.08
N TRP A 166 0.63 7.29 -13.05
CA TRP A 166 0.25 6.47 -14.21
C TRP A 166 0.57 4.99 -14.03
N VAL A 167 1.61 4.66 -13.26
CA VAL A 167 2.04 3.28 -12.99
C VAL A 167 2.73 3.23 -11.63
N SER A 168 2.57 2.17 -10.84
CA SER A 168 3.23 2.08 -9.53
C SER A 168 3.46 0.63 -9.12
N VAL A 169 4.37 0.41 -8.16
CA VAL A 169 4.64 -0.89 -7.53
C VAL A 169 3.35 -1.53 -7.00
N MET A 170 2.43 -0.73 -6.47
CA MET A 170 1.11 -1.22 -6.05
C MET A 170 0.24 -1.53 -7.28
N GLU A 171 -0.13 -2.79 -7.45
CA GLU A 171 -0.95 -3.33 -8.53
C GLU A 171 -2.42 -2.93 -8.36
N ARG A 172 -2.74 -1.71 -8.80
CA ARG A 172 -4.12 -1.21 -8.87
C ARG A 172 -4.37 -0.53 -10.21
N PRO A 173 -5.60 -0.60 -10.74
CA PRO A 173 -5.96 0.13 -11.95
C PRO A 173 -5.67 1.63 -11.81
N LYS A 174 -4.94 2.18 -12.79
CA LYS A 174 -4.62 3.60 -12.90
C LYS A 174 -5.45 4.25 -14.00
N THR A 175 -5.59 5.57 -13.97
CA THR A 175 -6.21 6.29 -15.08
C THR A 175 -5.36 6.06 -16.34
N CYS A 176 -5.98 5.67 -17.45
CA CYS A 176 -5.26 5.54 -18.72
C CYS A 176 -4.99 6.93 -19.29
N GLY A 177 -3.72 7.32 -19.34
CA GLY A 177 -3.28 8.54 -20.00
C GLY A 177 -3.27 8.41 -21.52
N ASP A 178 -3.31 9.55 -22.21
CA ASP A 178 -3.20 9.63 -23.67
C ASP A 178 -1.74 9.66 -24.15
N HIS A 179 -0.79 9.84 -23.22
CA HIS A 179 0.64 9.95 -23.51
C HIS A 179 1.39 8.71 -23.02
N PRO A 180 2.49 8.33 -23.69
CA PRO A 180 3.35 7.24 -23.22
C PRO A 180 3.87 7.51 -21.82
N ILE A 181 3.89 6.46 -20.99
CA ILE A 181 4.51 6.49 -19.68
C ILE A 181 6.01 6.28 -19.88
N ARG A 182 6.82 7.28 -19.54
CA ARG A 182 8.27 7.27 -19.80
C ARG A 182 9.05 6.82 -18.57
N PHE A 183 10.04 5.96 -18.80
CA PHE A 183 10.95 5.46 -17.77
C PHE A 183 12.37 5.93 -18.07
N TYR A 184 12.87 6.83 -17.24
CA TYR A 184 14.20 7.39 -17.35
C TYR A 184 15.15 6.66 -16.40
N ALA A 185 16.36 6.36 -16.85
CA ALA A 185 17.39 5.77 -15.99
C ALA A 185 17.78 6.75 -14.88
N ARG A 186 17.88 6.29 -13.63
CA ARG A 186 18.31 7.14 -12.51
C ARG A 186 19.78 7.51 -12.55
N ASP A 187 20.62 6.65 -13.12
CA ASP A 187 22.07 6.83 -13.26
C ASP A 187 22.43 7.88 -14.33
N SER A 188 21.74 7.86 -15.47
CA SER A 188 22.09 8.69 -16.63
C SER A 188 21.05 9.73 -17.03
N GLY A 189 19.80 9.63 -16.53
CA GLY A 189 18.68 10.46 -16.96
C GLY A 189 18.16 10.15 -18.36
N LEU A 190 18.73 9.16 -19.06
CA LEU A 190 18.31 8.81 -20.42
C LEU A 190 16.98 8.05 -20.40
N LEU A 191 16.13 8.31 -21.40
CA LEU A 191 14.92 7.52 -21.63
C LEU A 191 15.32 6.07 -21.99
N LYS A 192 14.90 5.09 -21.17
CA LYS A 192 15.23 3.68 -21.37
C LYS A 192 14.14 2.92 -22.12
N PHE A 193 12.89 3.22 -21.81
CA PHE A 193 11.71 2.69 -22.50
C PHE A 193 10.48 3.54 -22.15
N GLU A 194 9.41 3.34 -22.92
CA GLU A 194 8.11 3.90 -22.64
C GLU A 194 7.01 2.85 -22.82
N ILE A 195 5.91 3.02 -22.10
CA ILE A 195 4.74 2.13 -22.15
C ILE A 195 3.56 2.93 -22.69
N GLN A 196 3.01 2.48 -23.82
CA GLN A 196 1.85 3.09 -24.42
C GLN A 196 0.60 2.26 -24.12
N ALA A 197 -0.12 2.63 -23.07
CA ALA A 197 -1.36 1.96 -22.72
C ALA A 197 -2.51 2.35 -23.64
N GLY A 198 -2.63 3.61 -24.08
CA GLY A 198 -3.81 4.11 -24.80
C GLY A 198 -4.10 3.42 -26.14
N LEU A 199 -5.36 3.46 -26.57
CA LEU A 199 -5.78 3.02 -27.90
C LEU A 199 -5.17 3.91 -28.99
N LEU A 200 -4.24 3.35 -29.77
CA LEU A 200 -3.74 3.97 -30.99
C LEU A 200 -4.88 4.05 -32.03
N GLY A 201 -5.16 5.26 -32.52
CA GLY A 201 -5.98 5.46 -33.73
C GLY A 201 -7.50 5.42 -33.59
N ARG A 202 -8.08 5.36 -32.37
CA ARG A 202 -9.54 5.52 -32.17
C ARG A 202 -9.89 6.91 -31.63
N PRO A 203 -10.99 7.54 -32.10
CA PRO A 203 -11.44 8.82 -31.57
C PRO A 203 -11.73 8.70 -30.07
N ILE A 204 -11.21 9.65 -29.29
CA ILE A 204 -11.26 9.64 -27.84
C ILE A 204 -12.60 10.22 -27.39
N ASN A 205 -13.44 9.40 -26.77
CA ASN A 205 -14.58 9.91 -26.00
C ASN A 205 -14.08 10.34 -24.60
N HIS A 206 -13.91 11.65 -24.41
CA HIS A 206 -13.46 12.25 -23.14
C HIS A 206 -14.47 12.12 -21.99
N THR A 207 -15.66 11.60 -22.25
CA THR A 207 -16.75 11.46 -21.26
C THR A 207 -16.59 10.28 -20.31
N VAL A 208 -15.78 9.28 -20.64
CA VAL A 208 -15.60 8.07 -19.82
C VAL A 208 -14.17 7.96 -19.28
N ARG A 209 -14.05 7.89 -17.95
CA ARG A 209 -12.76 7.67 -17.30
C ARG A 209 -12.26 6.25 -17.60
N ARG A 210 -11.22 6.15 -18.43
CA ARG A 210 -10.56 4.88 -18.76
C ARG A 210 -9.59 4.47 -17.67
N LEU A 211 -9.64 3.21 -17.27
CA LEU A 211 -8.69 2.62 -16.34
C LEU A 211 -7.85 1.55 -17.05
N VAL A 212 -6.59 1.47 -16.66
CA VAL A 212 -5.64 0.46 -17.13
C VAL A 212 -5.01 -0.23 -15.92
N ALA A 213 -4.98 -1.55 -15.95
CA ALA A 213 -4.21 -2.37 -15.01
C ALA A 213 -2.92 -2.79 -15.70
N PHE A 214 -1.80 -2.75 -14.96
CA PHE A 214 -0.51 -3.21 -15.44
C PHE A 214 -0.07 -4.44 -14.65
N THR A 215 0.45 -5.43 -15.35
CA THR A 215 1.11 -6.60 -14.77
C THR A 215 2.49 -6.68 -15.38
N PHE A 216 3.52 -6.49 -14.56
CA PHE A 216 4.90 -6.57 -15.00
C PHE A 216 5.44 -7.97 -14.77
N HIS A 217 6.21 -8.49 -15.70
CA HIS A 217 6.93 -9.74 -15.45
C HIS A 217 7.95 -9.51 -14.33
N PRO A 218 8.12 -10.46 -13.39
CA PRO A 218 9.07 -10.32 -12.30
C PRO A 218 10.53 -10.18 -12.77
N PHE A 219 10.90 -10.76 -13.92
CA PHE A 219 12.29 -10.75 -14.40
C PHE A 219 12.50 -10.59 -15.91
N GLU A 220 11.45 -10.78 -16.73
CA GLU A 220 11.60 -10.71 -18.20
C GLU A 220 11.27 -9.30 -18.68
N PRO A 221 11.77 -8.88 -19.86
CA PRO A 221 11.48 -7.58 -20.45
C PRO A 221 10.08 -7.45 -21.02
N PHE A 222 9.09 -7.72 -20.17
CA PHE A 222 7.70 -7.91 -20.55
C PHE A 222 6.74 -7.30 -19.52
N ALA A 223 5.73 -6.59 -20.02
CA ALA A 223 4.60 -6.14 -19.23
C ALA A 223 3.30 -6.26 -20.03
N ILE A 224 2.20 -6.47 -19.34
CA ILE A 224 0.86 -6.51 -19.90
C ILE A 224 0.10 -5.29 -19.39
N SER A 225 -0.59 -4.59 -20.29
CA SER A 225 -1.57 -3.58 -19.89
C SER A 225 -2.96 -3.99 -20.33
N VAL A 226 -3.91 -4.02 -19.40
CA VAL A 226 -5.30 -4.38 -19.65
C VAL A 226 -6.20 -3.19 -19.38
N GLN A 227 -6.96 -2.78 -20.39
CA GLN A 227 -8.01 -1.78 -20.26
C GLN A 227 -9.37 -2.43 -20.40
N ARG A 228 -10.33 -1.97 -19.60
CA ARG A 228 -11.74 -2.29 -19.79
C ARG A 228 -12.47 -1.05 -20.28
N THR A 229 -12.99 -1.11 -21.50
CA THR A 229 -13.82 -0.05 -22.09
C THR A 229 -15.22 -0.61 -22.32
N ASN A 230 -16.17 -0.21 -21.49
CA ASN A 230 -17.53 -0.76 -21.47
C ASN A 230 -17.52 -2.30 -21.29
N ALA A 231 -17.88 -3.04 -22.35
CA ALA A 231 -17.89 -4.50 -22.41
C ALA A 231 -16.65 -5.11 -23.08
N GLU A 232 -15.77 -4.29 -23.66
CA GLU A 232 -14.58 -4.74 -24.38
C GLU A 232 -13.33 -4.65 -23.50
N TYR A 233 -12.44 -5.63 -23.67
CA TYR A 233 -11.10 -5.62 -23.11
C TYR A 233 -10.08 -5.33 -24.20
N VAL A 234 -9.19 -4.38 -23.94
CA VAL A 234 -8.02 -4.12 -24.78
C VAL A 234 -6.80 -4.53 -24.00
N VAL A 235 -6.05 -5.49 -24.55
CA VAL A 235 -4.83 -6.03 -23.95
C VAL A 235 -3.66 -5.67 -24.84
N ASN A 236 -2.67 -4.97 -24.28
CA ASN A 236 -1.41 -4.69 -24.96
C ASN A 236 -0.27 -5.45 -24.29
N PHE A 237 0.63 -5.97 -25.11
CA PHE A 237 1.85 -6.64 -24.69
C PHE A 237 3.03 -5.71 -24.97
N HIS A 238 3.76 -5.35 -23.92
CA HIS A 238 4.90 -4.46 -23.96
C HIS A 238 6.15 -5.30 -23.85
N MET A 239 6.92 -5.41 -24.93
CA MET A 239 8.19 -6.13 -24.96
C MET A 239 9.32 -5.14 -25.18
N ARG A 240 10.29 -5.12 -24.28
CA ARG A 240 11.51 -4.33 -24.45
C ARG A 240 12.53 -5.16 -25.23
N HIS A 241 12.76 -4.80 -26.49
CA HIS A 241 13.87 -5.36 -27.26
C HIS A 241 15.19 -4.76 -26.75
N CYS A 242 16.02 -5.58 -26.13
CA CYS A 242 17.43 -5.26 -25.95
C CYS A 242 18.11 -5.49 -27.31
N CYS A 243 18.53 -4.43 -27.98
CA CYS A 243 19.47 -4.58 -29.09
C CYS A 243 20.77 -5.16 -28.49
N THR A 244 21.08 -6.40 -28.85
CA THR A 244 22.41 -7.01 -28.66
C THR A 244 23.43 -6.31 -29.54
#